data_AF-A0A971G038-F1
#
_entry.id   AF-A0A971G038-F1
#
_cell.length_a   1.000
_cell.length_b   1.000
_cell.length_c   1.000
_cell.angle_alpha   90.00
_cell.angle_beta   90.00
_cell.angle_gamma   90.00
#
_symmetry.space_group_name_H-M   'P 1'
#
loop_
_entity.id
_entity.type
_entity.pdbx_description
1 polymer ?
#
loop_
_entity_poly.entity_id
_entity_poly.type
_entity_poly.pdbx_seq_one_letter_code
_entity_poly.pdbx_strand_id
1 'polypeptide(L)'
;MTDAGLRGGADGTSTGGTAPAGASAVGVVVDLTVDPDDPVDGERWAALLAAVLRTEGVAPGASVGLAFVDVASMAGLNAEHMGGDGPTDVLAFPIDGLEAEGPTAGRPAGIVGDVVVCPAVAAANAPGHAGSVEDEIALLVVHGALHLIGHDHADPVEREAMRVRERALLAAHHGALAGDPWADPAEPADPAVPTDPADPTDPAGPAVPSDPVEPAEPVVPVVRDASAGEV
;
A
#
# COMPACT_ATOMS: atom_id res chain seq x y z
N MET A 1 -54.33 -16.47 63.38
CA MET A 1 -53.97 -17.13 62.11
C MET A 1 -53.41 -16.04 61.22
N THR A 2 -52.11 -15.85 61.00
CA THR A 2 -50.89 -16.68 61.12
C THR A 2 -49.73 -15.64 61.05
N ASP A 3 -48.89 -15.53 62.08
CA ASP A 3 -47.45 -15.94 62.10
C ASP A 3 -46.50 -14.98 61.35
N ALA A 4 -45.63 -14.23 62.05
CA ALA A 4 -44.16 -14.44 62.22
C ALA A 4 -43.33 -14.17 60.92
N GLY A 5 -42.14 -13.56 60.93
CA GLY A 5 -41.23 -13.15 61.98
C GLY A 5 -40.07 -12.32 61.40
N LEU A 6 -39.36 -11.62 62.29
CA LEU A 6 -38.04 -11.04 62.06
C LEU A 6 -36.94 -12.11 62.16
N ARG A 7 -35.85 -11.95 61.36
CA ARG A 7 -34.39 -12.04 61.73
C ARG A 7 -33.51 -12.82 60.72
N GLY A 8 -32.30 -12.28 60.51
CA GLY A 8 -31.08 -12.94 59.99
C GLY A 8 -30.78 -12.56 58.54
N GLY A 9 -29.68 -11.91 58.14
CA GLY A 9 -28.35 -11.81 58.73
C GLY A 9 -27.41 -12.80 58.03
N ALA A 10 -26.65 -12.34 57.03
CA ALA A 10 -25.40 -12.96 56.59
C ALA A 10 -24.57 -11.99 55.73
N ASP A 11 -23.39 -11.67 56.24
CA ASP A 11 -22.26 -11.11 55.52
C ASP A 11 -21.83 -12.00 54.34
N GLY A 12 -21.39 -11.37 53.26
CA GLY A 12 -20.88 -12.07 52.07
C GLY A 12 -20.00 -11.15 51.24
N THR A 13 -18.84 -10.79 51.78
CA THR A 13 -17.71 -10.32 50.96
C THR A 13 -17.26 -11.49 50.07
N SER A 14 -17.44 -11.36 48.75
CA SER A 14 -16.84 -12.24 47.75
C SER A 14 -16.46 -11.37 46.55
N THR A 15 -15.22 -10.87 46.55
CA THR A 15 -14.09 -11.38 45.75
C THR A 15 -14.33 -11.31 44.24
N GLY A 16 -13.40 -10.62 43.57
CA GLY A 16 -13.43 -10.33 42.15
C GLY A 16 -13.73 -11.56 41.30
N GLY A 17 -14.67 -11.36 40.39
CA GLY A 17 -14.84 -12.17 39.20
C GLY A 17 -14.37 -11.35 38.01
N THR A 18 -13.06 -11.39 37.79
CA THR A 18 -12.44 -11.53 36.46
C THR A 18 -13.13 -10.75 35.33
N ALA A 19 -12.56 -9.59 35.01
CA ALA A 19 -12.58 -9.09 33.63
C ALA A 19 -12.34 -10.28 32.69
N PRO A 20 -13.10 -10.46 31.61
CA PRO A 20 -12.88 -11.59 30.72
C PRO A 20 -11.42 -11.59 30.30
N ALA A 21 -10.71 -12.61 30.78
CA ALA A 21 -9.40 -12.98 30.31
C ALA A 21 -9.57 -13.32 28.83
N GLY A 22 -8.78 -12.65 28.00
CA GLY A 22 -8.85 -12.76 26.55
C GLY A 22 -9.57 -11.56 25.95
N ALA A 23 -8.91 -10.39 25.96
CA ALA A 23 -8.94 -9.60 24.74
C ALA A 23 -8.37 -10.50 23.65
N SER A 24 -9.23 -11.30 23.00
CA SER A 24 -8.91 -11.84 21.69
C SER A 24 -8.51 -10.61 20.91
N ALA A 25 -7.24 -10.53 20.49
CA ALA A 25 -6.77 -9.41 19.69
C ALA A 25 -7.74 -9.30 18.52
N VAL A 26 -8.65 -8.31 18.57
CA VAL A 26 -9.69 -8.18 17.56
C VAL A 26 -8.91 -7.78 16.31
N GLY A 27 -8.74 -8.73 15.40
CA GLY A 27 -8.04 -8.46 14.15
C GLY A 27 -8.81 -7.44 13.31
N VAL A 28 -8.27 -7.12 12.15
CA VAL A 28 -9.08 -6.54 11.08
C VAL A 28 -10.08 -7.62 10.65
N VAL A 29 -11.35 -7.25 10.57
CA VAL A 29 -12.43 -8.11 10.09
C VAL A 29 -12.48 -8.02 8.57
N VAL A 30 -12.41 -9.15 7.87
CA VAL A 30 -12.53 -9.18 6.41
C VAL A 30 -13.87 -9.81 6.04
N ASP A 31 -14.71 -9.07 5.32
CA ASP A 31 -15.93 -9.58 4.72
C ASP A 31 -15.60 -10.14 3.34
N LEU A 32 -15.59 -11.46 3.22
CA LEU A 32 -15.15 -12.16 2.02
C LEU A 32 -16.36 -12.54 1.16
N THR A 33 -16.34 -12.08 -0.10
CA THR A 33 -17.29 -12.50 -1.14
C THR A 33 -16.53 -13.21 -2.24
N VAL A 34 -16.87 -14.46 -2.52
CA VAL A 34 -16.29 -15.25 -3.61
C VAL A 34 -17.43 -15.83 -4.43
N ASP A 35 -17.36 -15.72 -5.75
CA ASP A 35 -18.27 -16.44 -6.63
C ASP A 35 -18.08 -17.96 -6.42
N PRO A 36 -19.15 -18.74 -6.16
CA PRO A 36 -19.04 -20.17 -5.89
C PRO A 36 -18.39 -20.98 -7.02
N ASP A 37 -18.38 -20.46 -8.24
CA ASP A 37 -17.77 -21.12 -9.41
C ASP A 37 -16.28 -20.76 -9.58
N ASP A 38 -15.74 -19.84 -8.78
CA ASP A 38 -14.34 -19.41 -8.85
C ASP A 38 -13.44 -20.30 -7.96
N PRO A 39 -12.36 -20.92 -8.50
CA PRO A 39 -11.47 -21.81 -7.74
C PRO A 39 -10.52 -21.10 -6.77
N VAL A 40 -10.70 -19.81 -6.50
CA VAL A 40 -9.81 -19.00 -5.65
C VAL A 40 -9.95 -19.34 -4.16
N ASP A 41 -8.81 -19.48 -3.49
CA ASP A 41 -8.73 -19.59 -2.02
C ASP A 41 -8.93 -18.22 -1.37
N GLY A 42 -10.18 -17.78 -1.29
CA GLY A 42 -10.53 -16.47 -0.74
C GLY A 42 -10.12 -16.29 0.72
N GLU A 43 -10.10 -17.37 1.53
CA GLU A 43 -9.68 -17.30 2.94
C GLU A 43 -8.19 -16.96 3.08
N ARG A 44 -7.35 -17.54 2.22
CA ARG A 44 -5.90 -17.20 2.16
C ARG A 44 -5.71 -15.71 1.87
N TRP A 45 -6.43 -15.15 0.91
CA TRP A 45 -6.28 -13.76 0.51
C TRP A 45 -6.88 -12.78 1.51
N ALA A 46 -7.98 -13.16 2.15
CA ALA A 46 -8.53 -12.42 3.29
C ALA A 46 -7.52 -12.35 4.46
N ALA A 47 -6.83 -13.45 4.74
CA ALA A 47 -5.78 -13.48 5.77
C ALA A 47 -4.58 -12.57 5.40
N LEU A 48 -4.18 -12.54 4.12
CA LEU A 48 -3.14 -11.64 3.61
C LEU A 48 -3.56 -10.17 3.78
N LEU A 49 -4.76 -9.81 3.34
CA LEU A 49 -5.31 -8.45 3.48
C LEU A 49 -5.33 -7.99 4.94
N ALA A 50 -5.84 -8.83 5.85
CA ALA A 50 -5.86 -8.54 7.28
C ALA A 50 -4.46 -8.42 7.88
N ALA A 51 -3.48 -9.18 7.40
CA ALA A 51 -2.10 -9.08 7.87
C ALA A 51 -1.44 -7.78 7.42
N VAL A 52 -1.62 -7.40 6.15
CA VAL A 52 -1.14 -6.14 5.57
C VAL A 52 -1.70 -4.94 6.32
N LEU A 53 -3.03 -4.84 6.45
CA LEU A 53 -3.68 -3.72 7.13
C LEU A 53 -3.24 -3.58 8.60
N ARG A 54 -3.01 -4.71 9.30
CA ARG A 54 -2.43 -4.68 10.66
C ARG A 54 -1.00 -4.15 10.69
N THR A 55 -0.17 -4.51 9.71
CA THR A 55 1.20 -3.98 9.59
C THR A 55 1.20 -2.48 9.32
N GLU A 56 0.21 -1.97 8.60
CA GLU A 56 -0.01 -0.54 8.36
C GLU A 56 -0.66 0.19 9.53
N GLY A 57 -0.90 -0.49 10.65
CA GLY A 57 -1.40 0.12 11.87
C GLY A 57 -2.91 0.36 11.89
N VAL A 58 -3.68 -0.26 10.99
CA VAL A 58 -5.15 -0.20 11.03
C VAL A 58 -5.66 -0.75 12.36
N ALA A 59 -6.60 -0.02 12.97
CA ALA A 59 -7.08 -0.31 14.30
C ALA A 59 -7.75 -1.71 14.38
N PRO A 60 -7.51 -2.46 15.47
CA PRO A 60 -8.28 -3.63 15.84
C PRO A 60 -9.80 -3.41 15.71
N GLY A 61 -10.49 -4.32 15.03
CA GLY A 61 -11.95 -4.24 14.82
C GLY A 61 -12.41 -3.43 13.61
N ALA A 62 -11.50 -2.80 12.85
CA ALA A 62 -11.85 -2.24 11.55
C ALA A 62 -12.31 -3.35 10.60
N SER A 63 -13.25 -3.04 9.69
CA SER A 63 -13.78 -4.00 8.71
C SER A 63 -13.42 -3.60 7.28
N VAL A 64 -13.04 -4.57 6.45
CA VAL A 64 -12.72 -4.38 5.03
C VAL A 64 -13.42 -5.45 4.20
N GLY A 65 -13.97 -5.10 3.04
CA GLY A 65 -14.49 -6.07 2.09
C GLY A 65 -13.40 -6.58 1.15
N LEU A 66 -13.42 -7.87 0.86
CA LEU A 66 -12.66 -8.48 -0.22
C LEU A 66 -13.61 -9.29 -1.10
N ALA A 67 -13.75 -8.87 -2.35
CA ALA A 67 -14.63 -9.53 -3.32
C ALA A 67 -13.84 -10.08 -4.50
N PHE A 68 -14.09 -11.33 -4.86
CA PHE A 68 -13.63 -11.94 -6.10
C PHE A 68 -14.80 -12.06 -7.06
N VAL A 69 -14.68 -11.42 -8.23
CA VAL A 69 -15.78 -11.28 -9.19
C VAL A 69 -15.36 -11.73 -10.58
N ASP A 70 -16.35 -12.15 -11.37
CA ASP A 70 -16.15 -12.47 -12.78
C ASP A 70 -15.85 -11.23 -13.63
N VAL A 71 -15.42 -11.47 -14.87
CA VAL A 71 -15.03 -10.44 -15.84
C VAL A 71 -16.18 -9.48 -16.20
N ALA A 72 -17.40 -9.98 -16.32
CA ALA A 72 -18.56 -9.17 -16.69
C ALA A 72 -18.96 -8.24 -15.53
N SER A 73 -18.97 -8.78 -14.31
CA SER A 73 -19.19 -8.04 -13.07
C SER A 73 -18.13 -6.95 -12.89
N MET A 74 -16.85 -7.28 -13.11
CA MET A 74 -15.75 -6.32 -13.03
C MET A 74 -15.85 -5.20 -14.07
N ALA A 75 -16.20 -5.54 -15.32
CA ALA A 75 -16.42 -4.54 -16.36
C ALA A 75 -17.58 -3.60 -16.03
N GLY A 76 -18.65 -4.12 -15.42
CA GLY A 76 -19.77 -3.32 -14.93
C GLY A 76 -19.35 -2.32 -13.86
N LEU A 77 -18.60 -2.78 -12.85
CA LEU A 77 -18.08 -1.92 -11.77
C LEU A 77 -17.12 -0.85 -12.31
N ASN A 78 -16.22 -1.20 -13.22
CA ASN A 78 -15.29 -0.25 -13.83
C ASN A 78 -16.03 0.84 -14.62
N ALA A 79 -17.05 0.46 -15.39
CA ALA A 79 -17.87 1.40 -16.14
C ALA A 79 -18.69 2.33 -15.22
N GLU A 80 -19.26 1.79 -14.14
CA GLU A 80 -20.08 2.55 -13.19
C GLU A 80 -19.26 3.54 -12.36
N HIS A 81 -18.11 3.12 -11.85
CA HIS A 81 -17.35 3.90 -10.87
C HIS A 81 -16.17 4.66 -11.46
N MET A 82 -15.49 4.11 -12.47
CA MET A 82 -14.30 4.72 -13.09
C MET A 82 -14.58 5.29 -14.48
N GLY A 83 -15.75 5.01 -15.07
CA GLY A 83 -16.09 5.40 -16.43
C GLY A 83 -15.23 4.71 -17.51
N GLY A 84 -14.55 3.62 -17.15
CA GLY A 84 -13.68 2.86 -18.05
C GLY A 84 -14.43 1.82 -18.88
N ASP A 85 -13.95 1.57 -20.10
CA ASP A 85 -14.48 0.50 -20.95
C ASP A 85 -13.72 -0.80 -20.69
N GLY A 86 -14.44 -1.83 -20.22
CA GLY A 86 -13.91 -3.19 -20.05
C GLY A 86 -13.46 -3.54 -18.63
N PRO A 87 -13.04 -4.80 -18.41
CA PRO A 87 -12.65 -5.30 -17.10
C PRO A 87 -11.24 -4.83 -16.72
N THR A 88 -11.02 -4.57 -15.44
CA THR A 88 -9.68 -4.38 -14.85
C THR A 88 -9.35 -5.54 -13.92
N ASP A 89 -8.13 -5.62 -13.41
CA ASP A 89 -7.68 -6.66 -12.48
C ASP A 89 -8.07 -6.39 -11.03
N VAL A 90 -7.98 -5.14 -10.58
CA VAL A 90 -8.36 -4.70 -9.23
C VAL A 90 -9.06 -3.34 -9.23
N LEU A 91 -10.03 -3.18 -8.32
CA LEU A 91 -10.64 -1.92 -7.93
C LEU A 91 -10.59 -1.79 -6.40
N ALA A 92 -10.24 -0.62 -5.90
CA ALA A 92 -10.23 -0.31 -4.48
C ALA A 92 -11.18 0.85 -4.20
N PHE A 93 -12.11 0.65 -3.28
CA PHE A 93 -13.11 1.64 -2.88
C PHE A 93 -12.87 2.03 -1.41
N PRO A 94 -12.05 3.04 -1.15
CA PRO A 94 -11.90 3.58 0.20
C PRO A 94 -13.22 4.22 0.65
N ILE A 95 -13.58 4.08 1.93
CA ILE A 95 -14.72 4.82 2.49
C ILE A 95 -14.25 6.17 3.01
N ASP A 96 -14.81 7.23 2.43
CA ASP A 96 -14.54 8.61 2.79
C ASP A 96 -14.80 8.87 4.27
N GLY A 97 -13.86 9.57 4.87
CA GLY A 97 -13.81 9.83 6.31
C GLY A 97 -12.54 9.31 6.95
N LEU A 98 -11.77 8.41 6.32
CA LEU A 98 -10.41 8.04 6.73
C LEU A 98 -9.34 9.11 6.46
N GLU A 99 -9.67 10.13 5.65
CA GLU A 99 -8.82 11.27 5.28
C GLU A 99 -8.60 12.31 6.41
N ALA A 100 -8.60 11.87 7.68
CA ALA A 100 -8.18 12.74 8.77
C ALA A 100 -6.65 12.70 8.87
N GLU A 101 -6.00 13.79 8.48
CA GLU A 101 -4.55 14.04 8.55
C GLU A 101 -3.89 13.42 9.80
N GLY A 102 -3.11 12.32 9.63
CA GLY A 102 -2.25 11.76 10.68
C GLY A 102 -2.26 10.22 10.81
N PRO A 103 -1.32 9.65 11.58
CA PRO A 103 -1.25 8.20 11.80
C PRO A 103 -2.53 7.69 12.48
N THR A 104 -3.05 6.58 11.97
CA THR A 104 -4.32 5.90 12.30
C THR A 104 -4.47 5.44 13.77
N ALA A 105 -3.52 5.78 14.64
CA ALA A 105 -3.46 5.37 16.04
C ALA A 105 -4.59 6.01 16.86
N GLY A 106 -5.63 5.22 17.16
CA GLY A 106 -6.70 5.59 18.10
C GLY A 106 -8.06 5.90 17.48
N ARG A 107 -8.26 5.65 16.18
CA ARG A 107 -9.58 5.78 15.54
C ARG A 107 -10.49 4.62 15.97
N PRO A 108 -11.80 4.85 16.21
CA PRO A 108 -12.74 3.75 16.43
C PRO A 108 -12.72 2.79 15.23
N ALA A 109 -12.82 1.49 15.52
CA ALA A 109 -13.08 0.43 14.55
C ALA A 109 -14.18 0.87 13.57
N GLY A 110 -13.79 1.15 12.33
CA GLY A 110 -14.67 1.62 11.27
C GLY A 110 -14.49 0.78 10.01
N ILE A 111 -15.37 0.98 9.04
CA ILE A 111 -15.25 0.33 7.74
C ILE A 111 -14.13 1.03 6.97
N VAL A 112 -13.14 0.26 6.52
CA VAL A 112 -11.96 0.72 5.77
C VAL A 112 -12.35 0.99 4.32
N GLY A 113 -13.07 0.05 3.73
CA GLY A 113 -13.48 0.07 2.33
C GLY A 113 -13.51 -1.33 1.75
N ASP A 114 -13.51 -1.41 0.43
CA ASP A 114 -13.65 -2.67 -0.31
C ASP A 114 -12.54 -2.83 -1.36
N VAL A 115 -11.99 -4.03 -1.46
CA VAL A 115 -11.09 -4.44 -2.55
C VAL A 115 -11.81 -5.47 -3.41
N VAL A 116 -11.93 -5.19 -4.71
CA VAL A 116 -12.57 -6.08 -5.68
C VAL A 116 -11.51 -6.55 -6.66
N VAL A 117 -11.33 -7.85 -6.80
CA VAL A 117 -10.33 -8.49 -7.67
C VAL A 117 -11.03 -9.38 -8.69
N CYS A 118 -10.54 -9.38 -9.92
CA CYS A 118 -10.99 -10.30 -10.97
C CYS A 118 -9.91 -11.37 -11.26
N PRO A 119 -10.05 -12.60 -10.75
CA PRO A 119 -9.05 -13.66 -10.92
C PRO A 119 -8.75 -14.01 -12.38
N ALA A 120 -9.75 -13.93 -13.25
CA ALA A 120 -9.58 -14.22 -14.68
C ALA A 120 -8.68 -13.20 -15.38
N VAL A 121 -8.80 -11.91 -15.04
CA VAL A 121 -7.92 -10.85 -15.58
C VAL A 121 -6.53 -10.95 -14.97
N ALA A 122 -6.44 -11.17 -13.65
CA ALA A 122 -5.16 -11.41 -12.97
C ALA A 122 -4.41 -12.61 -13.59
N ALA A 123 -5.11 -13.72 -13.88
CA ALA A 123 -4.51 -14.88 -14.53
C ALA A 123 -3.98 -14.59 -15.95
N ALA A 124 -4.62 -13.67 -16.68
CA ALA A 124 -4.15 -13.24 -17.99
C ALA A 124 -2.91 -12.35 -17.90
N ASN A 125 -2.80 -11.51 -16.86
CA ASN A 125 -1.69 -10.58 -16.64
C ASN A 125 -0.45 -11.26 -16.02
N ALA A 126 -0.66 -12.27 -15.19
CA ALA A 126 0.39 -12.92 -14.40
C ALA A 126 1.68 -13.30 -15.17
N PRO A 127 1.63 -13.94 -16.37
CA PRO A 127 2.86 -14.37 -17.05
C PRO A 127 3.80 -13.24 -17.46
N GLY A 128 3.28 -12.01 -17.64
CA GLY A 128 4.06 -10.83 -18.02
C GLY A 128 4.36 -9.87 -16.88
N HIS A 129 3.88 -10.16 -15.67
CA HIS A 129 3.91 -9.24 -14.53
C HIS A 129 4.47 -9.95 -13.29
N ALA A 130 3.64 -10.44 -12.37
CA ALA A 130 4.11 -11.09 -11.13
C ALA A 130 4.61 -12.54 -11.32
N GLY A 131 4.48 -13.11 -12.52
CA GLY A 131 5.00 -14.41 -12.92
C GLY A 131 4.06 -15.60 -12.66
N SER A 132 3.28 -15.57 -11.59
CA SER A 132 2.28 -16.60 -11.28
C SER A 132 0.93 -15.98 -10.90
N VAL A 133 -0.17 -16.70 -11.08
CA VAL A 133 -1.51 -16.20 -10.74
C VAL A 133 -1.63 -15.91 -9.24
N GLU A 134 -1.01 -16.74 -8.40
CA GLU A 134 -0.99 -16.50 -6.95
C GLU A 134 -0.21 -15.24 -6.59
N ASP A 135 0.94 -15.01 -7.25
CA ASP A 135 1.75 -13.81 -7.03
C ASP A 135 1.03 -12.55 -7.51
N GLU A 136 0.30 -12.65 -8.62
CA GLU A 136 -0.50 -11.55 -9.15
C GLU A 136 -1.63 -11.19 -8.18
N ILE A 137 -2.39 -12.18 -7.69
CA ILE A 137 -3.45 -11.93 -6.71
C ILE A 137 -2.86 -11.36 -5.41
N ALA A 138 -1.71 -11.87 -4.95
CA ALA A 138 -1.05 -11.33 -3.77
C ALA A 138 -0.68 -9.85 -3.96
N LEU A 139 -0.11 -9.50 -5.11
CA LEU A 139 0.21 -8.12 -5.46
C LEU A 139 -1.04 -7.25 -5.50
N LEU A 140 -2.10 -7.68 -6.18
CA LEU A 140 -3.35 -6.91 -6.30
C LEU A 140 -4.03 -6.69 -4.95
N VAL A 141 -4.01 -7.69 -4.06
CA VAL A 141 -4.55 -7.55 -2.69
C VAL A 141 -3.73 -6.55 -1.86
N VAL A 142 -2.40 -6.62 -1.93
CA VAL A 142 -1.52 -5.66 -1.26
C VAL A 142 -1.70 -4.25 -1.82
N HIS A 143 -1.77 -4.13 -3.15
CA HIS A 143 -1.98 -2.87 -3.85
C HIS A 143 -3.31 -2.23 -3.48
N GLY A 144 -4.41 -2.99 -3.50
CA GLY A 144 -5.72 -2.53 -3.05
C GLY A 144 -5.71 -2.10 -1.58
N ALA A 145 -5.04 -2.86 -0.69
CA ALA A 145 -4.91 -2.50 0.72
C ALA A 145 -4.19 -1.16 0.93
N LEU A 146 -3.16 -0.87 0.13
CA LEU A 146 -2.42 0.39 0.18
C LEU A 146 -3.28 1.57 -0.28
N HIS A 147 -4.07 1.40 -1.34
CA HIS A 147 -5.05 2.42 -1.76
C HIS A 147 -6.10 2.70 -0.68
N LEU A 148 -6.56 1.67 0.03
CA LEU A 148 -7.53 1.83 1.12
C LEU A 148 -7.02 2.69 2.30
N ILE A 149 -5.70 2.75 2.50
CA ILE A 149 -5.09 3.57 3.57
C ILE A 149 -4.52 4.90 3.05
N GLY A 150 -4.78 5.24 1.79
CA GLY A 150 -4.45 6.53 1.20
C GLY A 150 -3.09 6.61 0.50
N HIS A 151 -2.45 5.47 0.19
CA HIS A 151 -1.36 5.50 -0.79
C HIS A 151 -1.92 5.67 -2.20
N ASP A 152 -1.25 6.50 -3.00
CA ASP A 152 -1.53 6.70 -4.41
C ASP A 152 -0.24 6.51 -5.22
N HIS A 153 -0.37 6.40 -6.53
CA HIS A 153 0.71 6.27 -7.50
C HIS A 153 0.53 7.20 -8.71
N ALA A 154 -0.29 8.24 -8.56
CA ALA A 154 -0.56 9.24 -9.59
C ALA A 154 0.71 9.92 -10.10
N ASP A 155 1.61 10.33 -9.18
CA ASP A 155 2.89 10.92 -9.55
C ASP A 155 4.10 9.98 -9.34
N PRO A 156 5.28 10.28 -9.94
CA PRO A 156 6.44 9.39 -9.85
C PRO A 156 7.02 9.17 -8.46
N VAL A 157 6.92 10.15 -7.57
CA VAL A 157 7.45 10.04 -6.21
C VAL A 157 6.53 9.16 -5.38
N GLU A 158 5.22 9.40 -5.47
CA GLU A 158 4.21 8.58 -4.79
C GLU A 158 4.24 7.13 -5.28
N ARG A 159 4.37 6.93 -6.59
CA ARG A 159 4.51 5.60 -7.19
C ARG A 159 5.72 4.87 -6.64
N GLU A 160 6.90 5.49 -6.60
CA GLU A 160 8.09 4.81 -6.08
C GLU A 160 7.94 4.49 -4.58
N ALA A 161 7.35 5.40 -3.80
CA ALA A 161 7.05 5.14 -2.40
C ALA A 161 6.09 3.95 -2.21
N MET A 162 5.04 3.88 -3.03
CA MET A 162 4.09 2.77 -3.02
C MET A 162 4.77 1.46 -3.45
N ARG A 163 5.58 1.45 -4.52
CA ARG A 163 6.35 0.28 -4.97
C ARG A 163 7.27 -0.26 -3.88
N VAL A 164 7.98 0.62 -3.17
CA VAL A 164 8.83 0.22 -2.04
C VAL A 164 7.98 -0.42 -0.94
N ARG A 165 6.80 0.12 -0.67
CA ARG A 165 5.89 -0.42 0.35
C ARG A 165 5.30 -1.76 -0.03
N GLU A 166 4.85 -1.92 -1.27
CA GLU A 166 4.35 -3.19 -1.82
C GLU A 166 5.40 -4.30 -1.67
N ARG A 167 6.65 -4.04 -2.10
CA ARG A 167 7.76 -5.00 -1.94
C ARG A 167 7.97 -5.41 -0.48
N ALA A 168 7.96 -4.44 0.43
CA ALA A 168 8.16 -4.70 1.85
C ALA A 168 7.03 -5.56 2.44
N LEU A 169 5.78 -5.29 2.07
CA LEU A 169 4.61 -6.03 2.53
C LEU A 169 4.56 -7.45 1.96
N LEU A 170 4.83 -7.61 0.66
CA LEU A 170 4.88 -8.91 0.01
C LEU A 170 5.98 -9.78 0.61
N ALA A 171 7.18 -9.23 0.81
CA ALA A 171 8.27 -9.94 1.47
C ALA A 171 7.94 -10.38 2.91
N ALA A 172 7.11 -9.61 3.62
CA ALA A 172 6.72 -9.91 4.99
C ALA A 172 5.62 -10.97 5.09
N HIS A 173 4.65 -10.99 4.18
CA HIS A 173 3.40 -11.74 4.34
C HIS A 173 3.11 -12.81 3.29
N HIS A 174 3.79 -12.79 2.13
CA HIS A 174 3.60 -13.77 1.06
C HIS A 174 4.93 -14.44 0.66
N GLY A 175 5.90 -13.64 0.22
CA GLY A 175 7.20 -14.10 -0.26
C GLY A 175 7.71 -13.28 -1.45
N ALA A 176 8.82 -13.72 -2.03
CA ALA A 176 9.31 -13.15 -3.28
C ALA A 176 8.44 -13.64 -4.45
N LEU A 177 8.05 -12.71 -5.32
CA LEU A 177 7.28 -13.02 -6.53
C LEU A 177 8.15 -13.75 -7.56
N ALA A 178 7.52 -14.55 -8.41
CA ALA A 178 8.22 -15.23 -9.51
C ALA A 178 8.66 -14.27 -10.64
N GLY A 179 7.94 -13.17 -10.83
CA GLY A 179 8.25 -12.08 -11.75
C GLY A 179 8.66 -10.79 -11.03
N ASP A 180 9.04 -9.76 -11.81
CA ASP A 180 9.32 -8.42 -11.30
C ASP A 180 8.29 -7.43 -11.87
N PRO A 181 7.16 -7.21 -11.18
CA PRO A 181 6.11 -6.29 -11.63
C PRO A 181 6.57 -4.83 -11.64
N TRP A 182 7.68 -4.53 -10.97
CA TRP A 182 8.23 -3.19 -10.87
C TRP A 182 9.43 -2.96 -11.79
N ALA A 183 9.83 -3.97 -12.57
CA ALA A 183 10.79 -3.77 -13.63
C ALA A 183 10.19 -2.75 -14.60
N ASP A 184 10.84 -1.60 -14.75
CA ASP A 184 10.47 -0.70 -15.83
C ASP A 184 10.59 -1.50 -17.14
N PRO A 185 9.62 -1.37 -18.08
CA PRO A 185 9.73 -2.03 -19.37
C PRO A 185 11.10 -1.66 -19.90
N ALA A 186 11.94 -2.66 -20.17
CA ALA A 186 13.30 -2.43 -20.63
C ALA A 186 13.23 -1.34 -21.69
N GLU A 187 13.81 -0.17 -21.40
CA GLU A 187 13.87 0.88 -22.41
C GLU A 187 14.39 0.18 -23.66
N PRO A 188 13.69 0.26 -24.80
CA PRO A 188 14.17 -0.36 -26.01
C PRO A 188 15.60 0.14 -26.16
N ALA A 189 16.57 -0.77 -26.05
CA ALA A 189 17.98 -0.42 -26.12
C ALA A 189 18.10 0.56 -27.29
N ASP A 190 18.47 1.81 -26.99
CA ASP A 190 18.55 2.87 -28.00
C ASP A 190 19.17 2.24 -29.23
N PRO A 191 18.48 2.20 -30.39
CA PRO A 191 19.02 1.55 -31.57
C PRO A 191 20.35 2.22 -31.81
N ALA A 192 21.42 1.46 -31.57
CA ALA A 192 22.79 1.93 -31.47
C ALA A 192 22.96 3.12 -32.41
N VAL A 193 23.14 4.32 -31.85
CA VAL A 193 23.44 5.52 -32.64
C VAL A 193 24.53 5.07 -33.60
N PRO A 194 24.27 5.01 -34.92
CA PRO A 194 25.30 4.54 -35.83
C PRO A 194 26.41 5.57 -35.73
N THR A 195 27.53 5.17 -35.11
CA THR A 195 28.77 5.93 -35.18
C THR A 195 29.17 5.93 -36.63
N ASP A 196 28.82 7.03 -37.33
CA ASP A 196 29.15 7.26 -38.72
C ASP A 196 30.68 7.16 -38.88
N PRO A 197 31.20 6.16 -39.60
CA PRO A 197 32.63 5.98 -39.76
C PRO A 197 33.12 6.75 -41.00
N ALA A 198 32.83 8.05 -41.12
CA ALA A 198 33.36 8.88 -42.18
C ALA A 198 33.20 10.40 -41.92
N ASP A 199 34.11 11.01 -41.18
CA ASP A 199 34.52 12.39 -41.51
C ASP A 199 36.06 12.53 -41.45
N PRO A 200 36.75 12.45 -42.59
CA PRO A 200 38.17 12.72 -42.70
C PRO A 200 38.42 14.06 -43.41
N THR A 201 38.76 15.13 -42.68
CA THR A 201 39.57 16.27 -43.16
C THR A 201 40.13 17.07 -41.96
N ASP A 202 41.34 16.81 -41.45
CA ASP A 202 42.69 17.31 -41.85
C ASP A 202 43.22 18.37 -40.80
N PRO A 203 44.52 18.73 -40.71
CA PRO A 203 45.37 18.43 -39.56
C PRO A 203 46.07 19.66 -38.94
N ALA A 204 46.83 19.45 -37.86
CA ALA A 204 47.92 20.31 -37.37
C ALA A 204 47.62 21.80 -37.04
N GLY A 205 47.54 22.10 -35.75
CA GLY A 205 47.74 23.43 -35.15
C GLY A 205 48.39 23.30 -33.77
N PRO A 206 49.28 24.23 -33.35
CA PRO A 206 50.50 23.90 -32.62
C PRO A 206 50.34 23.74 -31.11
N ALA A 207 51.27 22.97 -30.53
CA ALA A 207 51.53 22.91 -29.10
C ALA A 207 51.82 24.31 -28.53
N VAL A 208 51.08 24.69 -27.50
CA VAL A 208 51.42 25.81 -26.62
C VAL A 208 51.71 25.28 -25.20
N PRO A 209 52.79 25.74 -24.56
CA PRO A 209 53.38 25.13 -23.37
C PRO A 209 52.69 25.54 -22.06
N SER A 210 52.90 24.70 -21.06
CA SER A 210 52.53 24.85 -19.65
C SER A 210 53.22 26.04 -18.97
N ASP A 211 52.50 26.71 -18.06
CA ASP A 211 53.04 27.36 -16.84
C ASP A 211 51.87 27.69 -15.86
N PRO A 212 52.11 27.96 -14.55
CA PRO A 212 51.49 27.17 -13.47
C PRO A 212 50.69 27.96 -12.37
N VAL A 213 49.94 27.21 -11.53
CA VAL A 213 49.74 27.35 -10.05
C VAL A 213 49.18 28.69 -9.50
N GLU A 214 47.90 28.77 -9.09
CA GLU A 214 47.32 28.70 -7.70
C GLU A 214 46.61 30.05 -7.33
N PRO A 215 45.89 30.21 -6.18
CA PRO A 215 44.87 29.36 -5.55
C PRO A 215 43.59 30.17 -5.18
N ALA A 216 42.68 29.49 -4.46
CA ALA A 216 41.37 29.89 -3.93
C ALA A 216 41.19 31.33 -3.41
N GLU A 217 40.03 31.92 -3.73
CA GLU A 217 39.50 33.12 -3.06
C GLU A 217 38.37 32.76 -2.06
N PRO A 218 38.21 33.55 -0.98
CA PRO A 218 37.68 33.07 0.30
C PRO A 218 36.20 33.33 0.56
N VAL A 219 35.68 32.51 1.48
CA VAL A 219 34.39 32.61 2.18
C VAL A 219 34.21 33.99 2.83
N VAL A 220 33.12 34.69 2.48
CA VAL A 220 32.64 35.88 3.20
C VAL A 220 31.77 35.47 4.39
N PRO A 221 32.01 36.01 5.60
CA PRO A 221 31.26 35.65 6.80
C PRO A 221 29.96 36.47 6.93
N VAL A 222 28.87 35.79 7.26
CA VAL A 222 27.63 36.36 7.82
C VAL A 222 27.86 36.69 9.29
N VAL A 223 27.71 37.97 9.68
CA VAL A 223 27.45 38.38 11.07
C VAL A 223 26.57 39.66 11.14
N ARG A 224 25.30 39.42 11.53
CA ARG A 224 24.42 40.08 12.53
C ARG A 224 24.37 41.60 12.74
N ASP A 225 23.13 42.12 12.87
CA ASP A 225 22.57 42.87 14.02
C ASP A 225 21.05 43.01 13.78
N ALA A 226 20.09 42.54 14.58
CA ALA A 226 19.63 42.85 15.94
C ALA A 226 19.10 44.28 16.19
N SER A 227 17.88 44.33 16.74
CA SER A 227 17.23 45.39 17.54
C SER A 227 16.56 46.56 16.78
N ALA A 228 15.23 46.69 16.91
CA ALA A 228 14.48 47.63 17.77
C ALA A 228 14.27 49.00 17.05
N GLY A 229 13.08 49.57 16.92
CA GLY A 229 12.08 49.93 17.94
C GLY A 229 11.86 51.46 17.86
N GLU A 230 10.62 51.92 18.07
CA GLU A 230 10.14 53.34 18.13
C GLU A 230 10.06 54.11 16.79
N VAL A 231 8.97 54.85 16.49
CA VAL A 231 8.11 55.71 17.34
C VAL A 231 6.63 55.66 16.97
#